data_AF-A0A929CCS3-F1
#
_entry.id   AF-A0A929CCS3-F1
#
_cell.length_a   1.000
_cell.length_b   1.000
_cell.length_c   1.000
_cell.angle_alpha   90.00
_cell.angle_beta   90.00
_cell.angle_gamma   90.00
#
_symmetry.space_group_name_H-M   'P 1'
#
loop_
_entity.id
_entity.type
_entity.pdbx_description
1 polymer ?
#
loop_
_entity_poly.entity_id
_entity_poly.type
_entity_poly.pdbx_seq_one_letter_code
_entity_poly.pdbx_strand_id
1 'polypeptide(L)'
;SHIGGEEVSGIGYIQRINGQSVPCCGMLERILIDYLRTYRRATQLIKISREANRVKIEVPYKYLFEKPAEETVRIRIRLNRLVEGEALGEGTLGKIYRLHPKLVSDYPEVVNLLGTTPQPVDHLLHPETFSFSKKLNPESHEPKSMLEGSVFDFMPQIVSSVFPHRRLCNINTWRQFHRIASYITDGFDGSDRNIFVLAGLTIDHSIRHNSFIPQFGFWMEHGRALEARYFGPLEINELLAEQNVYRPPVTFLEYAGL
;
A
#
# COMPACT_ATOMS: atom_id res chain seq x y z
N SER A 1 -7.82 -1.62 9.78
CA SER A 1 -7.42 -2.90 9.13
C SER A 1 -6.69 -3.78 10.13
N HIS A 2 -6.33 -5.01 9.75
CA HIS A 2 -5.47 -5.88 10.57
C HIS A 2 -4.37 -6.52 9.72
N ILE A 3 -3.27 -6.91 10.36
CA ILE A 3 -2.15 -7.61 9.74
C ILE A 3 -1.60 -8.66 10.70
N GLY A 4 -1.06 -9.76 10.18
CA GLY A 4 -0.35 -10.74 10.99
C GLY A 4 1.00 -10.23 11.51
N GLY A 5 1.35 -10.63 12.73
CA GLY A 5 2.58 -10.20 13.42
C GLY A 5 3.86 -10.79 12.83
N GLU A 6 3.78 -11.93 12.13
CA GLU A 6 4.92 -12.52 11.44
C GLU A 6 4.95 -12.08 9.98
N GLU A 7 6.07 -11.51 9.50
CA GLU A 7 6.20 -11.03 8.12
C GLU A 7 7.06 -11.98 7.28
N VAL A 8 6.51 -12.40 6.13
CA VAL A 8 7.23 -13.22 5.15
C VAL A 8 7.06 -12.61 3.77
N SER A 9 8.17 -12.18 3.15
CA SER A 9 8.21 -11.65 1.78
C SER A 9 7.26 -10.46 1.53
N GLY A 10 7.09 -9.61 2.53
CA GLY A 10 6.27 -8.42 2.53
C GLY A 10 4.81 -8.64 2.94
N ILE A 11 4.44 -9.87 3.34
CA ILE A 11 3.08 -10.28 3.70
C ILE A 11 3.03 -10.67 5.18
N GLY A 12 2.07 -10.15 5.94
CA GLY A 12 1.82 -10.57 7.33
C GLY A 12 1.03 -11.87 7.44
N TYR A 13 1.43 -12.72 8.39
CA TYR A 13 0.90 -14.05 8.68
C TYR A 13 0.57 -14.21 10.16
N ILE A 14 -0.40 -15.11 10.43
CA ILE A 14 -0.70 -15.58 11.77
C ILE A 14 -0.86 -17.10 11.80
N GLN A 15 -0.50 -17.69 12.93
CA GLN A 15 -0.81 -19.10 13.19
C GLN A 15 -2.27 -19.24 13.68
N ARG A 16 -3.03 -20.12 13.03
CA ARG A 16 -4.41 -20.47 13.39
C ARG A 16 -4.44 -21.64 14.39
N ILE A 17 -5.62 -21.94 14.92
CA ILE A 17 -5.82 -22.96 15.97
C ILE A 17 -5.46 -24.37 15.49
N ASN A 18 -5.53 -24.60 14.17
CA ASN A 18 -5.12 -25.84 13.52
C ASN A 18 -3.60 -25.88 13.22
N GLY A 19 -2.82 -24.94 13.76
CA GLY A 19 -1.38 -24.84 13.56
C GLY A 19 -0.94 -24.25 12.22
N GLN A 20 -1.86 -23.97 11.30
CA GLN A 20 -1.53 -23.44 9.97
C GLN A 20 -1.21 -21.94 10.02
N SER A 21 -0.11 -21.56 9.38
CA SER A 21 0.23 -20.15 9.13
C SER A 21 -0.52 -19.65 7.89
N VAL A 22 -1.30 -18.58 8.04
CA VAL A 22 -2.12 -18.03 6.95
C VAL A 22 -1.96 -16.51 6.85
N PRO A 23 -2.09 -15.92 5.65
CA PRO A 23 -2.04 -14.48 5.48
C PRO A 23 -3.14 -13.78 6.28
N CYS A 24 -2.77 -12.67 6.89
CA CYS A 24 -3.68 -11.82 7.65
C CYS A 24 -3.34 -10.35 7.33
N CYS A 25 -4.21 -9.54 6.75
CA CYS A 25 -5.60 -9.81 6.33
C CYS A 25 -5.67 -10.59 5.00
N GLY A 26 -6.34 -11.75 4.99
CA GLY A 26 -6.46 -12.59 3.79
C GLY A 26 -7.20 -11.93 2.62
N MET A 27 -8.15 -11.02 2.89
CA MET A 27 -8.85 -10.30 1.80
C MET A 27 -7.93 -9.30 1.10
N LEU A 28 -7.15 -8.55 1.87
CA LEU A 28 -6.21 -7.57 1.34
C LEU A 28 -5.04 -8.26 0.61
N GLU A 29 -4.56 -9.39 1.12
CA GLU A 29 -3.57 -10.21 0.43
C GLU A 29 -4.08 -10.69 -0.95
N ARG A 30 -5.32 -11.19 -1.02
CA ARG A 30 -5.94 -11.63 -2.29
C ARG A 30 -6.08 -10.53 -3.34
N ILE A 31 -6.20 -9.28 -2.91
CA ILE A 31 -6.16 -8.12 -3.82
C ILE A 31 -4.71 -7.89 -4.24
N LEU A 32 -3.80 -7.80 -3.27
CA LEU A 32 -2.40 -7.44 -3.45
C LEU A 32 -1.63 -8.38 -4.40
N ILE A 33 -1.90 -9.69 -4.35
CA ILE A 33 -1.06 -10.70 -5.00
C ILE A 33 -0.98 -10.54 -6.52
N ASP A 34 -2.07 -10.15 -7.18
CA ASP A 34 -2.12 -9.97 -8.64
C ASP A 34 -1.29 -8.74 -9.07
N TYR A 35 -1.34 -7.66 -8.28
CA TYR A 35 -0.54 -6.46 -8.50
C TYR A 35 0.94 -6.71 -8.23
N LEU A 36 1.28 -7.39 -7.13
CA LEU A 36 2.66 -7.77 -6.82
C LEU A 36 3.26 -8.65 -7.92
N ARG A 37 2.52 -9.65 -8.41
CA ARG A 37 3.00 -10.52 -9.49
C ARG A 37 3.28 -9.72 -10.76
N THR A 38 2.38 -8.80 -11.10
CA THR A 38 2.54 -7.94 -12.29
C THR A 38 3.73 -6.99 -12.15
N TYR A 39 3.88 -6.35 -10.98
CA TYR A 39 4.99 -5.48 -10.65
C TYR A 39 6.33 -6.22 -10.66
N ARG A 40 6.46 -7.31 -9.90
CA ARG A 40 7.69 -8.14 -9.84
C ARG A 40 8.10 -8.64 -11.22
N ARG A 41 7.14 -9.01 -12.07
CA ARG A 41 7.45 -9.41 -13.45
C ARG A 41 8.03 -8.23 -14.26
N ALA A 42 7.51 -7.02 -14.09
CA ALA A 42 8.05 -5.84 -14.77
C ALA A 42 9.45 -5.47 -14.25
N THR A 43 9.67 -5.48 -12.94
CA THR A 43 10.99 -5.19 -12.35
C THR A 43 12.06 -6.18 -12.80
N GLN A 44 11.67 -7.45 -13.03
CA GLN A 44 12.58 -8.48 -13.53
C GLN A 44 12.83 -8.41 -15.03
N LEU A 45 11.87 -7.95 -15.83
CA LEU A 45 12.00 -7.95 -17.30
C LEU A 45 12.59 -6.65 -17.86
N ILE A 46 12.35 -5.51 -17.22
CA ILE A 46 13.01 -4.26 -17.58
C ILE A 46 14.43 -4.33 -17.06
N LYS A 47 15.41 -4.09 -17.93
CA LYS A 47 16.83 -4.26 -17.60
C LYS A 47 17.57 -2.94 -17.68
N ILE A 48 18.54 -2.77 -16.80
CA ILE A 48 19.48 -1.66 -16.79
C ILE A 48 20.90 -2.17 -16.93
N SER A 49 21.74 -1.38 -17.58
CA SER A 49 23.17 -1.65 -17.69
C SER A 49 23.93 -0.34 -17.83
N ARG A 50 25.24 -0.39 -17.62
CA ARG A 50 26.14 0.74 -17.84
C ARG A 50 27.15 0.37 -18.91
N GLU A 51 27.27 1.22 -19.91
CA GLU A 51 28.30 1.13 -20.93
C GLU A 51 29.08 2.44 -20.97
N ALA A 52 30.37 2.37 -20.65
CA ALA A 52 31.22 3.54 -20.39
C ALA A 52 30.57 4.48 -19.35
N ASN A 53 30.29 5.73 -19.73
CA ASN A 53 29.66 6.74 -18.88
C ASN A 53 28.16 6.91 -19.13
N ARG A 54 27.49 5.95 -19.78
CA ARG A 54 26.05 6.01 -20.05
C ARG A 54 25.32 4.86 -19.40
N VAL A 55 24.25 5.19 -18.68
CA VAL A 55 23.32 4.21 -18.12
C VAL A 55 22.22 3.99 -19.14
N LYS A 56 22.04 2.73 -19.52
CA LYS A 56 21.05 2.28 -20.49
C LYS A 56 19.93 1.55 -19.78
N ILE A 57 18.75 1.60 -20.38
CA ILE A 57 17.60 0.80 -19.97
C ILE A 57 16.97 0.13 -21.18
N GLU A 58 16.76 -1.18 -21.09
CA GLU A 58 15.98 -1.96 -22.06
C GLU A 58 14.56 -2.15 -21.52
N VAL A 59 13.59 -1.62 -22.28
CA VAL A 59 12.16 -1.75 -21.97
C VAL A 59 11.52 -2.71 -22.98
N PRO A 60 11.03 -3.89 -22.53
CA PRO A 60 10.40 -4.86 -23.41
C PRO A 60 9.17 -4.30 -24.15
N TYR A 61 8.96 -4.70 -25.41
CA TYR A 61 7.86 -4.20 -26.25
C TYR A 61 6.49 -4.32 -25.61
N LYS A 62 6.25 -5.39 -24.84
CA LYS A 62 4.99 -5.60 -24.10
C LYS A 62 4.62 -4.45 -23.16
N TYR A 63 5.57 -3.58 -22.80
CA TYR A 63 5.37 -2.41 -21.93
C TYR A 63 5.38 -1.09 -22.71
N LEU A 64 5.77 -1.09 -23.99
CA LEU A 64 5.81 0.09 -24.85
C LEU A 64 4.47 0.34 -25.56
N PHE A 65 3.69 -0.72 -25.77
CA PHE A 65 2.39 -0.62 -26.42
C PHE A 65 1.27 -0.66 -25.38
N GLU A 66 0.54 0.45 -25.28
CA GLU A 66 -0.63 0.52 -24.41
C GLU A 66 -1.71 -0.45 -24.86
N LYS A 67 -2.23 -1.20 -23.90
CA LYS A 67 -3.38 -2.07 -24.11
C LYS A 67 -4.58 -1.51 -23.34
N PRO A 68 -5.81 -1.75 -23.84
CA PRO A 68 -7.02 -1.38 -23.12
C PRO A 68 -7.06 -2.06 -21.74
N ALA A 69 -7.76 -1.42 -20.82
CA ALA A 69 -8.04 -1.98 -19.50
C ALA A 69 -8.99 -3.17 -19.64
N GLU A 70 -8.66 -4.25 -18.96
CA GLU A 70 -9.44 -5.50 -18.92
C GLU A 70 -9.59 -5.94 -17.46
N GLU A 71 -10.29 -7.05 -17.22
CA GLU A 71 -10.43 -7.64 -15.88
C GLU A 71 -9.09 -8.07 -15.27
N THR A 72 -8.07 -8.33 -16.10
CA THR A 72 -6.72 -8.69 -15.62
C THR A 72 -5.88 -7.46 -15.33
N VAL A 73 -5.11 -7.50 -14.24
CA VAL A 73 -4.19 -6.41 -13.87
C VAL A 73 -3.09 -6.28 -14.92
N ARG A 74 -2.90 -5.05 -15.42
CA ARG A 74 -1.81 -4.69 -16.32
C ARG A 74 -1.02 -3.53 -15.74
N ILE A 75 0.28 -3.52 -16.00
CA ILE A 75 1.17 -2.39 -15.66
C ILE A 75 1.45 -1.57 -16.91
N ARG A 76 1.33 -0.25 -16.78
CA ARG A 76 1.68 0.73 -17.80
C ARG A 76 2.93 1.46 -17.35
N ILE A 77 3.96 1.48 -18.19
CA ILE A 77 5.20 2.18 -17.91
C ILE A 77 5.06 3.61 -18.43
N ARG A 78 5.31 4.57 -17.54
CA ARG A 78 5.41 6.00 -17.89
C ARG A 78 6.81 6.24 -18.44
N LEU A 79 6.99 5.92 -19.71
CA LEU A 79 8.30 5.90 -20.37
C LEU A 79 9.05 7.23 -20.20
N ASN A 80 8.34 8.36 -20.30
CA ASN A 80 8.87 9.71 -20.09
C ASN A 80 9.44 9.99 -18.69
N ARG A 81 9.13 9.16 -17.68
CA ARG A 81 9.70 9.24 -16.34
C ARG A 81 10.89 8.31 -16.15
N LEU A 82 11.07 7.36 -17.05
CA LEU A 82 12.06 6.29 -16.96
C LEU A 82 13.24 6.50 -17.91
N VAL A 83 13.03 7.17 -19.04
CA VAL A 83 14.03 7.34 -20.09
C VAL A 83 14.33 8.80 -20.43
N GLU A 84 15.49 9.03 -21.02
CA GLU A 84 15.90 10.31 -21.59
C GLU A 84 15.99 10.24 -23.12
N GLY A 85 15.17 11.04 -23.80
CA GLY A 85 15.18 11.19 -25.24
C GLY A 85 14.69 9.96 -26.01
N GLU A 86 15.15 9.86 -27.25
CA GLU A 86 14.75 8.81 -28.19
C GLU A 86 15.45 7.47 -27.93
N ALA A 87 14.88 6.41 -28.51
CA ALA A 87 15.49 5.09 -28.48
C ALA A 87 16.89 5.11 -29.11
N LEU A 88 17.85 4.50 -28.42
CA LEU A 88 19.22 4.29 -28.90
C LEU A 88 19.30 3.16 -29.93
N GLY A 89 18.34 2.24 -29.89
CA GLY A 89 18.27 1.09 -30.79
C GLY A 89 17.36 -0.01 -30.26
N GLU A 90 17.40 -1.14 -30.94
CA GLU A 90 16.65 -2.34 -30.57
C GLU A 90 17.49 -3.23 -29.62
N GLY A 91 16.83 -3.80 -28.63
CA GLY A 91 17.34 -4.82 -27.73
C GLY A 91 16.91 -6.23 -28.15
N THR A 92 16.95 -7.18 -27.22
CA THR A 92 16.59 -8.57 -27.52
C THR A 92 15.08 -8.73 -27.67
N LEU A 93 14.30 -8.07 -26.80
CA LEU A 93 12.83 -8.16 -26.79
C LEU A 93 12.17 -6.80 -26.51
N GLY A 94 12.87 -5.71 -26.81
CA GLY A 94 12.44 -4.36 -26.48
C GLY A 94 13.30 -3.28 -27.11
N LYS A 95 13.12 -2.05 -26.64
CA LYS A 95 13.93 -0.91 -27.06
C LYS A 95 14.89 -0.50 -25.97
N ILE A 96 16.07 -0.05 -26.39
CA ILE A 96 17.12 0.46 -25.52
C ILE A 96 17.05 1.99 -25.51
N TYR A 97 17.07 2.57 -24.32
CA TYR A 97 17.07 4.02 -24.10
C TYR A 97 18.19 4.42 -23.15
N ARG A 98 18.42 5.74 -23.03
CA ARG A 98 19.17 6.28 -21.88
C ARG A 98 18.25 6.30 -20.66
N LEU A 99 18.79 5.94 -19.49
CA LEU A 99 18.05 6.08 -18.24
C LEU A 99 17.84 7.57 -17.92
N HIS A 100 16.66 7.92 -17.40
CA HIS A 100 16.35 9.30 -17.04
C HIS A 100 17.35 9.87 -15.99
N PRO A 101 17.94 11.07 -16.19
CA PRO A 101 18.96 11.64 -15.30
C PRO A 101 18.53 11.76 -13.83
N LYS A 102 17.25 12.07 -13.59
CA LYS A 102 16.70 12.09 -12.23
C LYS A 102 16.90 10.77 -11.49
N LEU A 103 16.66 9.63 -12.15
CA LEU A 103 16.87 8.31 -11.53
C LEU A 103 18.33 8.02 -11.25
N VAL A 104 19.23 8.53 -12.10
CA VAL A 104 20.67 8.45 -11.87
C VAL A 104 21.08 9.23 -10.63
N SER A 105 20.47 10.40 -10.41
CA SER A 105 20.73 11.26 -9.26
C SER A 105 20.10 10.75 -7.97
N ASP A 106 18.90 10.17 -8.05
CA ASP A 106 18.13 9.72 -6.87
C ASP A 106 18.68 8.40 -6.30
N TYR A 107 19.40 7.60 -7.11
CA TYR A 107 19.91 6.27 -6.74
C TYR A 107 21.38 6.04 -7.18
N PRO A 108 22.32 6.88 -6.74
CA PRO A 108 23.71 6.80 -7.17
C PRO A 108 24.37 5.46 -6.78
N GLU A 109 24.00 4.87 -5.65
CA GLU A 109 24.52 3.59 -5.17
C GLU A 109 24.19 2.43 -6.10
N VAL A 110 22.96 2.38 -6.63
CA VAL A 110 22.55 1.35 -7.59
C VAL A 110 23.29 1.53 -8.90
N VAL A 111 23.35 2.77 -9.39
CA VAL A 111 23.91 3.10 -10.70
C VAL A 111 25.42 2.93 -10.76
N ASN A 112 26.12 3.21 -9.67
CA ASN A 112 27.57 3.05 -9.58
C ASN A 112 28.02 1.59 -9.57
N LEU A 113 27.15 0.67 -9.14
CA LEU A 113 27.42 -0.77 -9.15
C LEU A 113 27.10 -1.44 -10.49
N LEU A 114 26.50 -0.72 -11.45
CA LEU A 114 26.16 -1.27 -12.75
C LEU A 114 27.41 -1.53 -13.61
N GLY A 115 27.49 -2.75 -14.13
CA GLY A 115 28.41 -3.13 -15.20
C GLY A 115 27.73 -3.18 -16.57
N THR A 116 28.42 -3.77 -17.53
CA THR A 116 27.91 -3.96 -18.91
C THR A 116 26.84 -5.04 -18.99
N THR A 117 26.83 -6.00 -18.06
CA THR A 117 25.83 -7.06 -17.98
C THR A 117 24.46 -6.48 -17.59
N PRO A 118 23.39 -6.68 -18.38
CA PRO A 118 22.06 -6.23 -18.04
C PRO A 118 21.52 -6.87 -16.75
N GLN A 119 21.05 -6.05 -15.82
CA GLN A 119 20.46 -6.45 -14.54
C GLN A 119 19.01 -5.97 -14.43
N PRO A 120 18.14 -6.65 -13.65
CA PRO A 120 16.80 -6.15 -13.35
C PRO A 120 16.79 -4.68 -12.90
N VAL A 121 15.78 -3.91 -13.31
CA VAL A 121 15.60 -2.51 -12.88
C VAL A 121 15.26 -2.39 -11.39
N ASP A 122 14.66 -3.44 -10.83
CA ASP A 122 14.33 -3.57 -9.41
C ASP A 122 13.69 -2.31 -8.80
N HIS A 123 14.26 -1.74 -7.75
CA HIS A 123 13.73 -0.58 -7.01
C HIS A 123 13.69 0.73 -7.82
N LEU A 124 14.39 0.82 -8.96
CA LEU A 124 14.33 1.99 -9.84
C LEU A 124 12.97 2.11 -10.55
N LEU A 125 12.18 1.03 -10.58
CA LEU A 125 10.78 1.10 -11.01
C LEU A 125 9.90 1.65 -9.86
N HIS A 126 10.12 2.91 -9.50
CA HIS A 126 9.43 3.58 -8.40
C HIS A 126 7.98 3.99 -8.76
N PRO A 127 7.11 4.32 -7.78
CA PRO A 127 5.67 4.58 -8.00
C PRO A 127 5.30 5.61 -9.06
N GLU A 128 6.21 6.53 -9.42
CA GLU A 128 5.92 7.55 -10.43
C GLU A 128 6.25 7.10 -11.85
N THR A 129 7.02 6.02 -12.04
CA THR A 129 7.42 5.50 -13.36
C THR A 129 6.41 4.53 -13.95
N PHE A 130 5.36 4.16 -13.20
CA PHE A 130 4.33 3.26 -13.69
C PHE A 130 2.96 3.56 -13.09
N SER A 131 1.95 2.96 -13.69
CA SER A 131 0.61 2.86 -13.13
C SER A 131 0.01 1.49 -13.42
N PHE A 132 -1.07 1.14 -12.75
CA PHE A 132 -1.85 -0.03 -13.11
C PHE A 132 -3.04 0.34 -14.00
N SER A 133 -3.46 -0.62 -14.79
CA SER A 133 -4.63 -0.56 -15.66
C SER A 133 -5.42 -1.83 -15.47
N LYS A 134 -6.64 -1.68 -14.97
CA LYS A 134 -7.62 -2.76 -14.78
C LYS A 134 -9.00 -2.14 -14.94
N LYS A 135 -9.94 -2.88 -15.52
CA LYS A 135 -11.36 -2.50 -15.49
C LYS A 135 -11.88 -2.79 -14.09
N LEU A 136 -12.26 -1.73 -13.38
CA LEU A 136 -12.88 -1.83 -12.08
C LEU A 136 -14.40 -1.76 -12.25
N ASN A 137 -15.14 -2.35 -11.31
CA ASN A 137 -16.59 -2.22 -11.22
C ASN A 137 -16.94 -1.41 -9.96
N PRO A 138 -17.13 -0.08 -10.07
CA PRO A 138 -17.46 0.79 -8.94
C PRO A 138 -18.80 0.43 -8.26
N GLU A 139 -19.74 -0.12 -9.05
CA GLU A 139 -21.08 -0.51 -8.59
C GLU A 139 -21.11 -1.92 -7.99
N SER A 140 -19.97 -2.62 -7.93
CA SER A 140 -19.91 -3.94 -7.34
C SER A 140 -20.16 -3.88 -5.83
N HIS A 141 -21.08 -4.71 -5.35
CA HIS A 141 -21.29 -4.94 -3.92
C HIS A 141 -20.43 -6.10 -3.38
N GLU A 142 -19.57 -6.70 -4.22
CA GLU A 142 -18.62 -7.71 -3.77
C GLU A 142 -17.51 -7.06 -2.92
N PRO A 143 -17.26 -7.52 -1.69
CA PRO A 143 -16.28 -6.90 -0.80
C PRO A 143 -14.88 -6.75 -1.40
N LYS A 144 -14.41 -7.75 -2.17
CA LYS A 144 -13.11 -7.70 -2.84
C LYS A 144 -13.05 -6.55 -3.85
N SER A 145 -14.05 -6.45 -4.72
CA SER A 145 -14.15 -5.42 -5.75
C SER A 145 -14.27 -4.01 -5.14
N MET A 146 -15.07 -3.85 -4.09
CA MET A 146 -15.20 -2.58 -3.36
C MET A 146 -13.87 -2.14 -2.74
N LEU A 147 -13.18 -3.06 -2.06
CA LEU A 147 -11.89 -2.79 -1.44
C LEU A 147 -10.85 -2.45 -2.50
N GLU A 148 -10.74 -3.24 -3.55
CA GLU A 148 -9.82 -3.01 -4.66
C GLU A 148 -10.04 -1.63 -5.28
N GLY A 149 -11.29 -1.26 -5.59
CA GLY A 149 -11.64 0.06 -6.10
C GLY A 149 -11.23 1.19 -5.15
N SER A 150 -11.36 0.99 -3.85
CA SER A 150 -11.03 2.01 -2.85
C SER A 150 -9.52 2.30 -2.70
N VAL A 151 -8.66 1.35 -3.09
CA VAL A 151 -7.19 1.44 -2.94
C VAL A 151 -6.42 1.43 -4.26
N PHE A 152 -7.10 1.28 -5.41
CA PHE A 152 -6.50 1.08 -6.72
C PHE A 152 -5.46 2.14 -7.09
N ASP A 153 -5.76 3.42 -6.89
CA ASP A 153 -4.89 4.54 -7.24
C ASP A 153 -3.57 4.55 -6.45
N PHE A 154 -3.55 3.87 -5.31
CA PHE A 154 -2.37 3.75 -4.46
C PHE A 154 -1.55 2.49 -4.74
N MET A 155 -2.02 1.61 -5.64
CA MET A 155 -1.34 0.33 -5.93
C MET A 155 0.12 0.50 -6.33
N PRO A 156 0.54 1.50 -7.13
CA PRO A 156 1.96 1.72 -7.41
C PRO A 156 2.80 1.94 -6.14
N GLN A 157 2.31 2.75 -5.20
CA GLN A 157 2.97 2.99 -3.91
C GLN A 157 2.94 1.77 -2.98
N ILE A 158 1.89 0.95 -3.08
CA ILE A 158 1.74 -0.26 -2.28
C ILE A 158 2.74 -1.31 -2.72
N VAL A 159 2.79 -1.65 -4.01
CA VAL A 159 3.61 -2.78 -4.51
C VAL A 159 5.11 -2.49 -4.50
N SER A 160 5.51 -1.22 -4.58
CA SER A 160 6.92 -0.82 -4.52
C SER A 160 7.42 -0.62 -3.08
N SER A 161 6.54 -0.69 -2.08
CA SER A 161 6.92 -0.61 -0.66
C SER A 161 7.71 -1.84 -0.26
N VAL A 162 8.67 -1.67 0.66
CA VAL A 162 9.39 -2.79 1.30
C VAL A 162 8.39 -3.75 1.98
N PHE A 163 7.33 -3.19 2.57
CA PHE A 163 6.27 -3.95 3.25
C PHE A 163 4.92 -3.68 2.56
N PRO A 164 4.63 -4.32 1.42
CA PRO A 164 3.47 -4.03 0.60
C PRO A 164 2.15 -4.36 1.30
N HIS A 165 2.06 -5.48 2.03
CA HIS A 165 0.83 -5.83 2.76
C HIS A 165 0.54 -4.82 3.87
N ARG A 166 1.55 -4.45 4.66
CA ARG A 166 1.41 -3.40 5.69
C ARG A 166 1.01 -2.06 5.07
N ARG A 167 1.61 -1.68 3.95
CA ARG A 167 1.28 -0.43 3.24
C ARG A 167 -0.17 -0.43 2.74
N LEU A 168 -0.64 -1.55 2.18
CA LEU A 168 -2.04 -1.74 1.80
C LEU A 168 -2.98 -1.60 3.00
N CYS A 169 -2.68 -2.26 4.13
CA CYS A 169 -3.48 -2.17 5.35
C CYS A 169 -3.57 -0.73 5.88
N ASN A 170 -2.46 0.04 5.83
CA ASN A 170 -2.42 1.44 6.24
C ASN A 170 -3.27 2.32 5.32
N ILE A 171 -3.14 2.18 4.00
CA ILE A 171 -3.94 2.94 3.04
C ILE A 171 -5.43 2.62 3.15
N ASN A 172 -5.79 1.34 3.31
CA ASN A 172 -7.18 0.96 3.54
C ASN A 172 -7.72 1.59 4.83
N THR A 173 -6.96 1.55 5.92
CA THR A 173 -7.36 2.19 7.19
C THR A 173 -7.55 3.69 7.02
N TRP A 174 -6.61 4.36 6.34
CA TRP A 174 -6.69 5.79 6.03
C TRP A 174 -7.93 6.15 5.21
N ARG A 175 -8.24 5.39 4.14
CA ARG A 175 -9.43 5.60 3.30
C ARG A 175 -10.73 5.44 4.09
N GLN A 176 -10.85 4.37 4.87
CA GLN A 176 -12.06 4.10 5.65
C GLN A 176 -12.26 5.16 6.74
N PHE A 177 -11.17 5.56 7.42
CA PHE A 177 -11.22 6.62 8.42
C PHE A 177 -11.72 7.94 7.83
N HIS A 178 -11.15 8.39 6.70
CA HIS A 178 -11.57 9.66 6.08
C HIS A 178 -12.99 9.60 5.52
N ARG A 179 -13.43 8.43 5.03
CA ARG A 179 -14.83 8.24 4.61
C ARG A 179 -15.79 8.40 5.79
N ILE A 180 -15.45 7.83 6.95
CA ILE A 180 -16.26 7.96 8.17
C ILE A 180 -16.23 9.41 8.67
N ALA A 181 -15.07 10.06 8.71
CA ALA A 181 -14.95 11.45 9.14
C ALA A 181 -15.76 12.40 8.25
N SER A 182 -15.71 12.24 6.92
CA SER A 182 -16.55 13.02 5.99
C SER A 182 -18.04 12.73 6.19
N TYR A 183 -18.44 11.46 6.35
CA TYR A 183 -19.84 11.14 6.64
C TYR A 183 -20.35 11.81 7.93
N ILE A 184 -19.53 11.79 9.00
CA ILE A 184 -19.87 12.40 10.29
C ILE A 184 -19.98 13.93 10.19
N THR A 185 -19.15 14.56 9.37
CA THR A 185 -19.14 16.02 9.21
C THR A 185 -20.25 16.52 8.28
N ASP A 186 -20.55 15.76 7.21
CA ASP A 186 -21.44 16.21 6.14
C ASP A 186 -22.87 15.67 6.25
N GLY A 187 -23.06 14.46 6.79
CA GLY A 187 -24.31 13.70 6.65
C GLY A 187 -24.89 13.15 7.95
N PHE A 188 -24.21 13.31 9.08
CA PHE A 188 -24.68 12.81 10.38
C PHE A 188 -25.35 13.94 11.17
N ASP A 189 -26.64 13.79 11.45
CA ASP A 189 -27.35 14.65 12.42
C ASP A 189 -27.01 14.19 13.85
N GLY A 190 -25.84 14.62 14.31
CA GLY A 190 -25.30 14.35 15.63
C GLY A 190 -25.47 15.52 16.60
N SER A 191 -26.49 16.36 16.40
CA SER A 191 -26.75 17.52 17.25
C SER A 191 -26.62 17.14 18.74
N ASP A 192 -25.82 17.92 19.47
CA ASP A 192 -25.51 17.77 20.90
C ASP A 192 -24.74 16.50 21.30
N ARG A 193 -24.02 15.83 20.39
CA ARG A 193 -23.14 14.70 20.72
C ARG A 193 -21.67 14.99 20.48
N ASN A 194 -20.84 14.58 21.43
CA ASN A 194 -19.40 14.48 21.24
C ASN A 194 -19.08 13.17 20.53
N ILE A 195 -18.37 13.25 19.40
CA ILE A 195 -18.01 12.09 18.60
C ILE A 195 -16.50 12.01 18.51
N PHE A 196 -15.95 10.88 18.95
CA PHE A 196 -14.53 10.56 18.78
C PHE A 196 -14.39 9.30 17.94
N VAL A 197 -13.62 9.38 16.86
CA VAL A 197 -13.29 8.26 15.98
C VAL A 197 -11.80 8.00 16.08
N LEU A 198 -11.45 6.77 16.43
CA LEU A 198 -10.07 6.30 16.45
C LEU A 198 -9.92 5.15 15.45
N ALA A 199 -8.97 5.28 14.53
CA ALA A 199 -8.64 4.25 13.57
C ALA A 199 -7.16 3.90 13.62
N GLY A 200 -6.87 2.63 13.33
CA GLY A 200 -5.53 2.09 13.43
C GLY A 200 -5.39 0.72 12.79
N LEU A 201 -4.20 0.17 12.97
CA LEU A 201 -3.84 -1.16 12.50
C LEU A 201 -3.79 -2.12 13.68
N THR A 202 -4.59 -3.18 13.61
CA THR A 202 -4.45 -4.31 14.54
C THR A 202 -3.33 -5.22 14.04
N ILE A 203 -2.37 -5.54 14.90
CA ILE A 203 -1.35 -6.57 14.68
C ILE A 203 -1.81 -7.81 15.41
N ASP A 204 -2.11 -8.86 14.66
CA ASP A 204 -2.54 -10.14 15.18
C ASP A 204 -1.31 -11.02 15.43
N HIS A 205 -0.96 -11.26 16.69
CA HIS A 205 0.17 -12.14 17.04
C HIS A 205 -0.28 -13.59 17.18
N SER A 206 -1.50 -13.79 17.70
CA SER A 206 -2.17 -15.09 17.80
C SER A 206 -3.68 -14.89 17.84
N ILE A 207 -4.45 -15.98 17.87
CA ILE A 207 -5.92 -15.90 18.00
C ILE A 207 -6.36 -15.17 19.29
N ARG A 208 -5.52 -15.16 20.33
CA ARG A 208 -5.85 -14.57 21.64
C ARG A 208 -5.09 -13.29 21.96
N HIS A 209 -4.08 -12.94 21.16
CA HIS A 209 -3.22 -11.81 21.45
C HIS A 209 -3.05 -10.92 20.22
N ASN A 210 -3.54 -9.69 20.34
CA ASN A 210 -3.46 -8.67 19.32
C ASN A 210 -2.95 -7.36 19.95
N SER A 211 -2.26 -6.55 19.16
CA SER A 211 -1.90 -5.18 19.53
C SER A 211 -2.61 -4.20 18.60
N PHE A 212 -3.17 -3.13 19.14
CA PHE A 212 -3.76 -2.06 18.32
C PHE A 212 -2.78 -0.89 18.23
N ILE A 213 -2.42 -0.51 17.00
CA ILE A 213 -1.56 0.64 16.73
C ILE A 213 -2.43 1.78 16.23
N PRO A 214 -2.73 2.81 17.04
CA PRO A 214 -3.51 3.96 16.61
C PRO A 214 -2.77 4.74 15.52
N GLN A 215 -3.51 5.21 14.51
CA GLN A 215 -2.94 5.92 13.35
C GLN A 215 -3.64 7.24 13.05
N PHE A 216 -4.97 7.30 13.26
CA PHE A 216 -5.76 8.48 12.91
C PHE A 216 -6.85 8.69 13.96
N GLY A 217 -6.97 9.91 14.45
CA GLY A 217 -8.03 10.33 15.37
C GLY A 217 -8.84 11.47 14.76
N PHE A 218 -10.14 11.48 15.03
CA PHE A 218 -11.04 12.57 14.68
C PHE A 218 -11.95 12.85 15.87
N TRP A 219 -12.09 14.11 16.25
CA TRP A 219 -12.96 14.55 17.32
C TRP A 219 -13.85 15.67 16.84
N MET A 220 -15.13 15.58 17.16
CA MET A 220 -16.12 16.61 16.93
C MET A 220 -16.91 16.84 18.21
N GLU A 221 -16.88 18.07 18.70
CA GLU A 221 -17.66 18.49 19.88
C GLU A 221 -19.06 18.93 19.46
N HIS A 222 -20.07 18.53 20.24
CA HIS A 222 -21.47 18.98 20.11
C HIS A 222 -22.05 18.89 18.67
N GLY A 223 -21.61 17.92 17.87
CA GLY A 223 -22.07 17.80 16.47
C GLY A 223 -21.59 18.90 15.52
N ARG A 224 -20.66 19.77 15.93
CA ARG A 224 -20.21 20.94 15.14
C ARG A 224 -19.00 20.61 14.27
N ALA A 225 -19.23 20.41 12.97
CA ALA A 225 -18.17 20.13 12.00
C ALA A 225 -17.09 21.23 11.92
N LEU A 226 -17.43 22.50 12.16
CA LEU A 226 -16.49 23.62 12.13
C LEU A 226 -15.42 23.58 13.23
N GLU A 227 -15.69 22.86 14.32
CA GLU A 227 -14.79 22.73 15.48
C GLU A 227 -14.07 21.36 15.47
N ALA A 228 -14.20 20.59 14.38
CA ALA A 228 -13.63 19.26 14.29
C ALA A 228 -12.10 19.27 14.25
N ARG A 229 -11.48 18.31 14.94
CA ARG A 229 -10.03 18.18 15.08
C ARG A 229 -9.56 16.81 14.62
N TYR A 230 -8.50 16.78 13.82
CA TYR A 230 -7.79 15.56 13.48
C TYR A 230 -6.59 15.37 14.39
N PHE A 231 -6.28 14.12 14.71
CA PHE A 231 -5.12 13.73 15.49
C PHE A 231 -4.24 12.77 14.70
N GLY A 232 -2.94 13.06 14.72
CA GLY A 232 -1.92 12.17 14.19
C GLY A 232 -1.51 11.08 15.19
N PRO A 233 -0.71 10.09 14.76
CA PRO A 233 -0.26 9.01 15.64
C PRO A 233 0.43 9.49 16.91
N LEU A 234 1.28 10.53 16.83
CA LEU A 234 2.01 11.05 17.99
C LEU A 234 1.04 11.61 19.05
N GLU A 235 0.17 12.54 18.64
CA GLU A 235 -0.80 13.19 19.52
C GLU A 235 -1.75 12.17 20.16
N ILE A 236 -2.18 11.15 19.42
CA ILE A 236 -3.03 10.08 19.99
C ILE A 236 -2.29 9.33 21.08
N ASN A 237 -1.02 8.96 20.86
CA ASN A 237 -0.25 8.22 21.85
C ASN A 237 0.04 9.06 23.10
N GLU A 238 0.31 10.37 22.93
CA GLU A 238 0.45 11.31 24.04
C GLU A 238 -0.85 11.37 24.87
N LEU A 239 -2.00 11.58 24.21
CA LEU A 239 -3.30 11.61 24.88
C LEU A 239 -3.65 10.30 25.58
N LEU A 240 -3.32 9.15 24.98
CA LEU A 240 -3.54 7.83 25.58
C LEU A 240 -2.61 7.59 26.79
N ALA A 241 -1.37 8.07 26.75
CA ALA A 241 -0.41 7.94 27.84
C ALA A 241 -0.80 8.77 29.07
N GLU A 242 -1.54 9.86 28.87
CA GLU A 242 -2.10 10.69 29.95
C GLU A 242 -3.30 10.02 30.66
N GLN A 243 -3.91 8.98 30.08
CA GLN A 243 -5.08 8.34 30.67
C GLN A 243 -4.71 7.36 31.78
N ASN A 244 -5.38 7.46 32.93
CA ASN A 244 -5.38 6.40 33.93
C ASN A 244 -6.14 5.20 33.39
N VAL A 245 -5.42 4.16 32.94
CA VAL A 245 -6.02 2.94 32.42
C VAL A 245 -6.80 2.25 33.54
N TYR A 246 -8.14 2.35 33.49
CA TYR A 246 -9.00 1.57 34.35
C TYR A 246 -8.90 0.10 33.94
N ARG A 247 -8.26 -0.69 34.81
CA ARG A 247 -8.31 -2.15 34.71
C ARG A 247 -9.50 -2.60 35.54
N PRO A 248 -10.60 -3.08 34.92
CA PRO A 248 -11.71 -3.59 35.69
C PRO A 248 -11.21 -4.70 36.63
N PRO A 249 -11.66 -4.73 37.89
CA PRO A 249 -11.17 -5.67 38.90
C PRO A 249 -11.56 -7.12 38.57
N VAL A 250 -12.52 -7.28 37.67
CA VAL A 250 -12.97 -8.56 37.12
C VAL A 250 -12.96 -8.49 35.60
N THR A 251 -12.50 -9.56 34.97
CA THR A 251 -12.60 -9.77 33.53
C THR A 251 -14.07 -9.90 33.12
N PHE A 252 -14.38 -9.67 31.83
CA PHE A 252 -15.73 -9.89 31.31
C PHE A 252 -16.22 -11.34 31.54
N LEU A 253 -15.32 -12.32 31.52
CA LEU A 253 -15.67 -13.72 31.77
C LEU A 253 -16.04 -13.95 33.24
N GLU A 254 -15.25 -13.39 34.16
CA GLU A 254 -15.58 -13.41 35.60
C GLU A 254 -16.90 -12.67 35.89
N TYR A 255 -17.16 -11.55 35.21
CA TYR A 255 -18.44 -10.85 35.28
C TYR A 255 -19.61 -11.67 34.70
N ALA A 256 -19.35 -12.47 33.66
CA ALA A 256 -20.33 -13.37 33.05
C ALA A 256 -20.49 -14.70 33.79
N GLY A 257 -19.77 -14.93 34.89
CA GLY A 257 -19.84 -16.15 35.70
C GLY A 257 -19.21 -17.38 35.03
N LEU A 258 -18.25 -17.19 34.13
CA LEU A 258 -17.48 -18.22 33.44
C LEU A 258 -16.05 -18.32 33.96
#